data_AF-A0A319EC40-F1
#
_entry.id   AF-A0A319EC40-F1
#
_cell.length_a   1.000
_cell.length_b   1.000
_cell.length_c   1.000
_cell.angle_alpha   90.00
_cell.angle_beta   90.00
_cell.angle_gamma   90.00
#
_symmetry.space_group_name_H-M   'P 1'
#
loop_
_entity.id
_entity.type
_entity.pdbx_description
1 polymer ?
#
loop_
_entity_poly.entity_id
_entity_poly.type
_entity_poly.pdbx_seq_one_letter_code
_entity_poly.pdbx_strand_id
1 'polypeptide(L)'
;MHPLRREAVTGSRWRAYIPPSKRDSEDLTRRWNISSCLLPVCDYLADMVAHSGRAELPWERSSLLAYCGLNRIVHPNPYLLSLGMSSQLEGVGSWTSQLELETAEDIGRPTHPHVTMLMQHDCNGREDTILYGELASLVSAMHARANQFMVEKEEMERVFDMGIGAYSDKPRIFSRETRFPVLQISFLGPQHARVLYACMDRGHIVIRQSKLYSFERDDEAPLDLFIRILASKPLPKQL
;
A
#
# COMPACT_ATOMS: atom_id res chain seq x y z
N MET A 1 24.25 13.78 6.07
CA MET A 1 22.93 14.07 6.67
C MET A 1 21.90 13.28 5.86
N HIS A 2 21.11 12.40 6.47
CA HIS A 2 20.29 11.42 5.71
C HIS A 2 19.14 12.14 4.98
N PRO A 3 18.88 11.86 3.69
CA PRO A 3 17.77 12.48 2.91
C PRO A 3 16.36 12.10 3.40
N LEU A 4 16.24 11.43 4.55
CA LEU A 4 14.97 11.11 5.20
C LEU A 4 14.65 12.07 6.35
N ARG A 5 15.56 12.99 6.72
CA ARG A 5 15.48 13.79 7.95
C ARG A 5 14.78 15.15 7.82
N ARG A 6 14.24 15.52 6.66
CA ARG A 6 13.52 16.80 6.50
C ARG A 6 12.07 16.56 6.08
N GLU A 7 11.19 17.26 6.80
CA GLU A 7 9.74 17.24 6.66
C GLU A 7 9.32 17.63 5.23
N ALA A 8 8.22 17.05 4.74
CA ALA A 8 7.61 17.44 3.47
C ALA A 8 7.42 18.97 3.41
N VAL A 9 7.74 19.55 2.25
CA VAL A 9 7.78 21.00 2.05
C VAL A 9 6.38 21.64 1.96
N THR A 10 5.27 20.88 1.88
CA THR A 10 3.96 21.52 1.57
C THR A 10 2.68 20.85 2.11
N GLY A 11 2.75 19.80 2.93
CA GLY A 11 1.56 19.20 3.55
C GLY A 11 1.52 19.47 5.06
N SER A 12 0.40 19.99 5.60
CA SER A 12 0.21 20.00 7.05
C SER A 12 0.32 18.56 7.56
N ARG A 13 1.26 18.30 8.48
CA ARG A 13 1.37 17.03 9.21
C ARG A 13 0.00 16.66 9.80
N TRP A 14 -0.32 15.37 9.89
CA TRP A 14 -1.66 14.98 10.36
C TRP A 14 -1.89 15.44 11.79
N ARG A 15 -3.15 15.68 12.13
CA ARG A 15 -3.52 16.11 13.47
C ARG A 15 -3.49 14.91 14.41
N ALA A 16 -2.97 15.16 15.62
CA ALA A 16 -3.06 14.20 16.72
C ALA A 16 -4.51 13.75 16.94
N TYR A 17 -4.68 12.49 17.29
CA TYR A 17 -5.97 11.90 17.54
C TYR A 17 -6.68 12.60 18.70
N ILE A 18 -7.92 13.01 18.45
CA ILE A 18 -8.84 13.53 19.47
C ILE A 18 -9.90 12.46 19.71
N PRO A 19 -10.00 11.89 20.93
CA PRO A 19 -11.00 10.87 21.24
C PRO A 19 -12.41 11.43 21.23
N PRO A 20 -13.45 10.62 20.96
CA PRO A 20 -14.84 11.06 20.91
C PRO A 20 -15.30 11.85 22.14
N SER A 21 -14.84 11.45 23.33
CA SER A 21 -15.20 12.09 24.60
C SER A 21 -14.74 13.55 24.73
N LYS A 22 -13.83 14.01 23.88
CA LYS A 22 -13.29 15.37 23.86
C LYS A 22 -13.78 16.20 22.65
N ARG A 23 -14.67 15.64 21.83
CA ARG A 23 -15.22 16.31 20.64
C ARG A 23 -16.59 16.92 20.94
N ASP A 24 -16.92 18.00 20.24
CA ASP A 24 -18.28 18.53 20.28
C ASP A 24 -19.26 17.60 19.53
N SER A 25 -20.55 17.75 19.81
CA SER A 25 -21.60 16.89 19.28
C SER A 25 -21.81 17.02 17.77
N GLU A 26 -21.47 18.17 17.18
CA GLU A 26 -21.58 18.39 15.73
C GLU A 26 -20.46 17.68 14.98
N ASP A 27 -19.22 17.74 15.49
CA ASP A 27 -18.06 17.05 14.95
C ASP A 27 -18.22 15.52 15.03
N LEU A 28 -18.75 15.02 16.16
CA LEU A 28 -19.06 13.60 16.35
C LEU A 28 -20.07 13.05 15.33
N THR A 29 -21.09 13.83 15.01
CA THR A 29 -22.20 13.37 14.15
C THR A 29 -21.90 13.53 12.66
N ARG A 30 -21.13 14.55 12.28
CA ARG A 30 -20.93 14.89 10.86
C ARG A 30 -19.58 14.49 10.30
N ARG A 31 -18.53 14.38 11.12
CA ARG A 31 -17.14 14.33 10.64
C ARG A 31 -16.33 13.20 11.23
N TRP A 32 -16.73 12.71 12.40
CA TRP A 32 -15.98 11.67 13.10
C TRP A 32 -16.35 10.25 12.64
N ASN A 33 -15.36 9.57 12.06
CA ASN A 33 -15.33 8.11 11.94
C ASN A 33 -13.86 7.66 11.86
N ILE A 34 -13.62 6.35 11.91
CA ILE A 34 -12.26 5.78 11.87
C ILE A 34 -11.53 6.22 10.59
N SER A 35 -12.18 6.11 9.43
CA SER A 35 -11.61 6.52 8.14
C SER A 35 -11.17 7.98 8.12
N SER A 36 -11.98 8.91 8.67
CA SER A 36 -11.62 10.33 8.79
C SER A 36 -10.40 10.56 9.69
N CYS A 37 -10.15 9.67 10.66
CA CYS A 37 -8.97 9.76 11.53
C CYS A 37 -7.70 9.23 10.82
N LEU A 38 -7.85 8.20 9.98
CA LEU A 38 -6.73 7.52 9.30
C LEU A 38 -6.27 8.23 8.03
N LEU A 39 -7.21 8.75 7.24
CA LEU A 39 -6.92 9.31 5.91
C LEU A 39 -5.78 10.34 5.93
N PRO A 40 -5.73 11.31 6.88
CA PRO A 40 -4.62 12.26 6.93
C PRO A 40 -3.24 11.62 7.17
N VAL A 41 -3.17 10.50 7.91
CA VAL A 41 -1.92 9.78 8.16
C VAL A 41 -1.48 9.03 6.90
N CYS A 42 -2.43 8.35 6.25
CA CYS A 42 -2.21 7.64 4.99
C CYS A 42 -1.70 8.59 3.90
N ASP A 43 -2.42 9.71 3.69
CA ASP A 43 -2.09 10.72 2.70
C ASP A 43 -0.70 11.31 2.96
N TYR A 44 -0.41 11.64 4.22
CA TYR A 44 0.90 12.18 4.58
C TYR A 44 2.04 11.23 4.21
N LEU A 45 1.93 9.93 4.49
CA LEU A 45 2.96 8.96 4.13
C LEU A 45 3.06 8.72 2.62
N ALA A 46 1.92 8.65 1.93
CA ALA A 46 1.88 8.48 0.48
C ALA A 46 2.53 9.68 -0.22
N ASP A 47 2.21 10.89 0.22
CA ASP A 47 2.81 12.13 -0.27
C ASP A 47 4.30 12.20 0.05
N MET A 48 4.72 11.78 1.24
CA MET A 48 6.14 11.76 1.60
C MET A 48 6.96 10.94 0.59
N VAL A 49 6.47 9.81 0.13
CA VAL A 49 7.23 8.99 -0.84
C VAL A 49 7.05 9.47 -2.29
N ALA A 50 5.87 9.97 -2.66
CA ALA A 50 5.52 10.31 -4.04
C ALA A 50 5.82 11.75 -4.44
N HIS A 51 5.94 12.69 -3.49
CA HIS A 51 6.10 14.10 -3.77
C HIS A 51 7.36 14.38 -4.59
N SER A 52 7.17 15.10 -5.70
CA SER A 52 8.21 15.50 -6.62
C SER A 52 8.83 16.83 -6.22
N GLY A 53 10.11 17.06 -6.56
CA GLY A 53 10.79 18.33 -6.30
C GLY A 53 11.44 18.42 -4.91
N ARG A 54 11.78 17.27 -4.31
CA ARG A 54 12.62 17.26 -3.11
C ARG A 54 13.99 17.82 -3.46
N ALA A 55 14.31 19.00 -2.92
CA ALA A 55 15.59 19.69 -3.15
C ALA A 55 16.83 18.86 -2.74
N GLU A 56 16.62 17.80 -1.95
CA GLU A 56 17.66 16.88 -1.47
C GLU A 56 17.97 15.74 -2.44
N LEU A 57 17.13 15.52 -3.45
CA LEU A 57 17.30 14.46 -4.43
C LEU A 57 17.98 15.00 -5.71
N PRO A 58 18.74 14.17 -6.44
CA PRO A 58 19.23 14.52 -7.76
C PRO A 58 18.08 14.97 -8.66
N TRP A 59 18.31 15.98 -9.51
CA TRP A 59 17.27 16.55 -10.37
C TRP A 59 16.64 15.50 -11.30
N GLU A 60 17.38 14.44 -11.65
CA GLU A 60 16.90 13.32 -12.46
C GLU A 60 15.88 12.43 -11.72
N ARG A 61 15.78 12.54 -10.39
CA ARG A 61 14.92 11.71 -9.54
C ARG A 61 14.05 12.59 -8.66
N SER A 62 12.94 13.04 -9.23
CA SER A 62 12.09 14.06 -8.63
C SER A 62 11.45 13.62 -7.29
N SER A 63 11.23 12.33 -7.04
CA SER A 63 10.60 11.79 -5.82
C SER A 63 11.39 10.68 -5.13
N LEU A 64 11.04 10.35 -3.88
CA LEU A 64 11.69 9.24 -3.16
C LEU A 64 11.39 7.88 -3.84
N LEU A 65 10.18 7.70 -4.39
CA LEU A 65 9.86 6.53 -5.21
C LEU A 65 10.79 6.41 -6.41
N ALA A 66 10.97 7.50 -7.18
CA ALA A 66 11.89 7.51 -8.32
C ALA A 66 13.34 7.27 -7.87
N TYR A 67 13.76 7.89 -6.77
CA TYR A 67 15.07 7.65 -6.15
C TYR A 67 15.28 6.18 -5.81
N CYS A 68 14.28 5.56 -5.23
CA CYS A 68 14.28 4.15 -4.91
C CYS A 68 13.91 3.26 -6.08
N GLY A 69 13.70 3.76 -7.31
CA GLY A 69 13.26 2.99 -8.49
C GLY A 69 12.03 2.11 -8.22
N LEU A 70 11.03 2.72 -7.57
CA LEU A 70 9.70 2.18 -7.33
C LEU A 70 8.72 2.98 -8.18
N ASN A 71 7.76 2.29 -8.78
CA ASN A 71 6.69 2.86 -9.58
C ASN A 71 5.35 2.61 -8.90
N ARG A 72 4.43 3.57 -9.05
CA ARG A 72 3.05 3.39 -8.62
C ARG A 72 2.33 2.47 -9.61
N ILE A 73 1.59 1.51 -9.09
CA ILE A 73 0.63 0.74 -9.87
C ILE A 73 -0.61 1.61 -10.03
N VAL A 74 -0.88 2.06 -11.25
CA VAL A 74 -2.01 2.96 -11.56
C VAL A 74 -2.78 2.46 -12.77
N HIS A 75 -4.04 2.85 -12.89
CA HIS A 75 -4.83 2.54 -14.07
C HIS A 75 -4.22 3.19 -15.33
N PRO A 76 -4.18 2.48 -16.47
CA PRO A 76 -4.51 1.06 -16.64
C PRO A 76 -3.32 0.15 -16.28
N ASN A 77 -3.54 -0.90 -15.48
CA ASN A 77 -2.53 -1.93 -15.19
C ASN A 77 -3.19 -3.29 -14.92
N PRO A 78 -2.86 -4.39 -15.65
CA PRO A 78 -3.52 -5.69 -15.49
C PRO A 78 -3.55 -6.25 -14.07
N TYR A 79 -2.63 -5.81 -13.19
CA TYR A 79 -2.67 -6.12 -11.77
C TYR A 79 -3.99 -5.65 -11.10
N LEU A 80 -4.49 -4.47 -11.46
CA LEU A 80 -5.68 -3.86 -10.87
C LEU A 80 -7.01 -4.47 -11.36
N LEU A 81 -6.98 -5.49 -12.22
CA LEU A 81 -8.18 -6.22 -12.66
C LEU A 81 -8.72 -7.16 -11.57
N SER A 82 -7.88 -7.56 -10.62
CA SER A 82 -8.31 -8.43 -9.53
C SER A 82 -9.14 -7.65 -8.50
N LEU A 83 -10.20 -8.29 -7.99
CA LEU A 83 -11.03 -7.72 -6.94
C LEU A 83 -10.37 -7.86 -5.56
N GLY A 84 -10.88 -7.08 -4.59
CA GLY A 84 -10.55 -7.22 -3.16
C GLY A 84 -9.55 -6.21 -2.61
N MET A 85 -9.01 -5.31 -3.45
CA MET A 85 -8.19 -4.18 -2.99
C MET A 85 -9.02 -3.06 -2.33
N SER A 86 -10.32 -3.00 -2.63
CA SER A 86 -11.28 -2.15 -1.92
C SER A 86 -12.63 -2.87 -1.79
N SER A 87 -13.26 -2.81 -0.62
CA SER A 87 -14.59 -3.40 -0.39
C SER A 87 -15.24 -2.84 0.88
N GLN A 88 -16.55 -3.09 1.01
CA GLN A 88 -17.31 -2.86 2.23
C GLN A 88 -18.21 -4.07 2.45
N LEU A 89 -18.15 -4.64 3.65
CA LEU A 89 -18.93 -5.81 4.02
C LEU A 89 -19.62 -5.58 5.37
N GLU A 90 -20.93 -5.82 5.40
CA GLU A 90 -21.73 -5.67 6.60
C GLU A 90 -21.22 -6.57 7.73
N GLY A 91 -21.11 -6.02 8.94
CA GLY A 91 -20.58 -6.74 10.12
C GLY A 91 -19.06 -6.94 10.12
N VAL A 92 -18.35 -6.62 9.04
CA VAL A 92 -16.89 -6.73 8.93
C VAL A 92 -16.20 -5.37 8.84
N GLY A 93 -16.80 -4.42 8.12
CA GLY A 93 -16.22 -3.10 7.85
C GLY A 93 -15.82 -2.93 6.39
N SER A 94 -15.13 -1.83 6.12
CA SER A 94 -14.59 -1.44 4.83
C SER A 94 -13.07 -1.36 4.84
N TRP A 95 -12.48 -1.62 3.68
CA TRP A 95 -11.07 -1.42 3.44
C TRP A 95 -10.85 -0.88 2.04
N THR A 96 -9.76 -0.14 1.88
CA THR A 96 -9.37 0.41 0.59
C THR A 96 -7.87 0.55 0.48
N SER A 97 -7.36 0.24 -0.71
CA SER A 97 -5.99 0.57 -1.10
C SER A 97 -5.85 2.08 -1.31
N GLN A 98 -4.76 2.65 -0.81
CA GLN A 98 -4.40 4.06 -0.96
C GLN A 98 -3.19 4.24 -1.87
N LEU A 99 -2.29 3.25 -1.89
CA LEU A 99 -1.08 3.27 -2.70
C LEU A 99 -0.64 1.85 -2.95
N GLU A 100 -0.24 1.57 -4.19
CA GLU A 100 0.37 0.31 -4.58
C GLU A 100 1.65 0.60 -5.36
N LEU A 101 2.70 -0.14 -5.03
CA LEU A 101 4.05 0.07 -5.53
C LEU A 101 4.62 -1.24 -6.05
N GLU A 102 5.37 -1.11 -7.15
CA GLU A 102 6.17 -2.19 -7.72
C GLU A 102 7.53 -1.67 -8.16
N THR A 103 8.49 -2.57 -8.31
CA THR A 103 9.75 -2.24 -9.02
C THR A 103 9.55 -2.44 -10.51
N ALA A 104 9.84 -1.43 -11.32
CA ALA A 104 9.75 -1.52 -12.77
C ALA A 104 10.91 -0.78 -13.44
N GLU A 105 11.25 -1.19 -14.67
CA GLU A 105 12.14 -0.46 -15.57
C GLU A 105 11.38 0.65 -16.31
N ASP A 106 12.10 1.50 -17.06
CA ASP A 106 11.55 2.64 -17.80
C ASP A 106 10.43 2.25 -18.80
N ILE A 107 10.38 0.98 -19.21
CA ILE A 107 9.36 0.42 -20.11
C ILE A 107 8.05 0.06 -19.40
N GLY A 108 7.93 0.35 -18.09
CA GLY A 108 6.71 0.14 -17.31
C GLY A 108 6.42 -1.33 -16.95
N ARG A 109 7.30 -2.27 -17.33
CA ARG A 109 7.16 -3.68 -16.96
C ARG A 109 7.73 -3.92 -15.56
N PRO A 110 7.00 -4.62 -14.67
CA PRO A 110 7.52 -4.94 -13.35
C PRO A 110 8.64 -5.97 -13.43
N THR A 111 9.74 -5.70 -12.73
CA THR A 111 10.95 -6.54 -12.71
C THR A 111 10.92 -7.60 -11.62
N HIS A 112 10.13 -7.39 -10.57
CA HIS A 112 9.98 -8.31 -9.45
C HIS A 112 8.50 -8.58 -9.18
N PRO A 113 8.16 -9.78 -8.68
CA PRO A 113 6.80 -10.15 -8.32
C PRO A 113 6.33 -9.51 -7.00
N HIS A 114 7.10 -8.57 -6.45
CA HIS A 114 6.84 -8.00 -5.14
C HIS A 114 5.89 -6.82 -5.28
N VAL A 115 4.89 -6.76 -4.41
CA VAL A 115 4.00 -5.61 -4.30
C VAL A 115 4.11 -5.03 -2.91
N THR A 116 4.26 -3.71 -2.82
CA THR A 116 4.08 -2.98 -1.57
C THR A 116 2.79 -2.18 -1.64
N MET A 117 1.95 -2.23 -0.61
CA MET A 117 0.69 -1.49 -0.58
C MET A 117 0.42 -0.80 0.75
N LEU A 118 -0.22 0.37 0.70
CA LEU A 118 -0.90 0.99 1.85
C LEU A 118 -2.38 0.66 1.78
N MET A 119 -2.89 0.09 2.86
CA MET A 119 -4.30 -0.23 3.04
C MET A 119 -4.86 0.55 4.22
N GLN A 120 -6.05 1.09 4.04
CA GLN A 120 -6.84 1.66 5.13
C GLN A 120 -7.98 0.70 5.47
N HIS A 121 -8.23 0.50 6.77
CA HIS A 121 -9.34 -0.29 7.28
C HIS A 121 -10.15 0.56 8.27
N ASP A 122 -11.47 0.55 8.17
CA ASP A 122 -12.36 1.33 9.04
C ASP A 122 -12.62 0.67 10.42
N CYS A 123 -11.73 -0.22 10.84
CA CYS A 123 -11.87 -1.06 12.02
C CYS A 123 -10.69 -0.86 12.98
N ASN A 124 -10.91 -1.10 14.27
CA ASN A 124 -9.84 -1.06 15.27
C ASN A 124 -8.97 -2.32 15.16
N GLY A 125 -7.66 -2.12 15.08
CA GLY A 125 -6.69 -3.20 15.11
C GLY A 125 -6.51 -3.78 16.52
N ARG A 126 -6.07 -5.04 16.60
CA ARG A 126 -5.60 -5.65 17.85
C ARG A 126 -4.33 -6.45 17.58
N GLU A 127 -3.44 -6.46 18.57
CA GLU A 127 -2.28 -7.35 18.54
C GLU A 127 -2.70 -8.80 18.35
N ASP A 128 -1.83 -9.60 17.72
CA ASP A 128 -1.98 -11.04 17.53
C ASP A 128 -3.26 -11.50 16.77
N THR A 129 -3.97 -10.58 16.13
CA THR A 129 -5.14 -10.87 15.27
C THR A 129 -4.95 -10.28 13.88
N ILE A 130 -5.57 -10.85 12.85
CA ILE A 130 -5.64 -10.27 11.50
C ILE A 130 -7.10 -9.97 11.17
N LEU A 131 -7.39 -8.77 10.66
CA LEU A 131 -8.73 -8.42 10.17
C LEU A 131 -9.01 -9.15 8.86
N TYR A 132 -10.30 -9.41 8.61
CA TYR A 132 -10.73 -9.97 7.33
C TYR A 132 -10.26 -9.11 6.15
N GLY A 133 -10.43 -7.78 6.23
CA GLY A 133 -10.00 -6.87 5.18
C GLY A 133 -8.50 -6.91 4.92
N GLU A 134 -7.67 -7.10 5.95
CA GLU A 134 -6.21 -7.23 5.79
C GLU A 134 -5.83 -8.54 5.11
N LEU A 135 -6.48 -9.65 5.49
CA LEU A 135 -6.26 -10.95 4.86
C LEU A 135 -6.76 -10.94 3.41
N ALA A 136 -7.95 -10.39 3.17
CA ALA A 136 -8.55 -10.31 1.85
C ALA A 136 -7.68 -9.51 0.89
N SER A 137 -7.20 -8.32 1.29
CA SER A 137 -6.32 -7.51 0.44
C SER A 137 -4.97 -8.20 0.17
N LEU A 138 -4.36 -8.85 1.17
CA LEU A 138 -3.12 -9.62 0.98
C LEU A 138 -3.31 -10.74 -0.06
N VAL A 139 -4.33 -11.57 0.11
CA VAL A 139 -4.60 -12.70 -0.79
C VAL A 139 -4.98 -12.20 -2.19
N SER A 140 -5.78 -11.14 -2.28
CA SER A 140 -6.13 -10.50 -3.54
C SER A 140 -4.91 -9.97 -4.28
N ALA A 141 -3.99 -9.28 -3.61
CA ALA A 141 -2.75 -8.79 -4.20
C ALA A 141 -1.84 -9.93 -4.69
N MET A 142 -1.70 -11.00 -3.89
CA MET A 142 -0.95 -12.18 -4.28
C MET A 142 -1.57 -12.85 -5.52
N HIS A 143 -2.89 -13.01 -5.52
CA HIS A 143 -3.64 -13.60 -6.63
C HIS A 143 -3.53 -12.75 -7.91
N ALA A 144 -3.69 -11.43 -7.78
CA ALA A 144 -3.55 -10.47 -8.87
C ALA A 144 -2.17 -10.58 -9.53
N ARG A 145 -1.11 -10.61 -8.72
CA ARG A 145 0.27 -10.70 -9.20
C ARG A 145 0.58 -12.05 -9.85
N ALA A 146 0.09 -13.14 -9.26
CA ALA A 146 0.24 -14.49 -9.82
C ALA A 146 -0.46 -14.64 -11.17
N ASN A 147 -1.62 -14.00 -11.32
CA ASN A 147 -2.43 -14.03 -12.52
C ASN A 147 -2.22 -12.80 -13.42
N GLN A 148 -1.16 -12.03 -13.24
CA GLN A 148 -0.95 -10.85 -14.09
C GLN A 148 -0.47 -11.28 -15.48
N PHE A 149 -1.24 -10.94 -16.51
CA PHE A 149 -0.93 -11.23 -17.91
C PHE A 149 0.15 -10.28 -18.46
N MET A 150 0.96 -10.78 -19.38
CA MET A 150 1.90 -9.97 -20.15
C MET A 150 1.13 -9.25 -21.26
N VAL A 151 0.97 -7.93 -21.12
CA VAL A 151 0.18 -7.09 -22.01
C VAL A 151 1.06 -5.93 -22.46
N GLU A 152 1.07 -5.66 -23.77
CA GLU A 152 1.78 -4.51 -24.31
C GLU A 152 1.08 -3.20 -23.92
N LYS A 153 1.84 -2.11 -23.85
CA LYS A 153 1.34 -0.82 -23.35
C LYS A 153 0.10 -0.34 -24.11
N GLU A 154 0.08 -0.54 -25.43
CA GLU A 154 -0.99 -0.12 -26.33
C GLU A 154 -2.29 -0.94 -26.16
N GLU A 155 -2.21 -2.08 -25.47
CA GLU A 155 -3.35 -2.95 -25.20
C GLU A 155 -3.94 -2.75 -23.80
N MET A 156 -3.25 -2.06 -22.88
CA MET A 156 -3.62 -1.99 -21.46
C MET A 156 -5.06 -1.48 -21.24
N GLU A 157 -5.45 -0.38 -21.90
CA GLU A 157 -6.81 0.18 -21.80
C GLU A 157 -7.87 -0.84 -22.26
N ARG A 158 -7.62 -1.55 -23.36
CA ARG A 158 -8.55 -2.56 -23.89
C ARG A 158 -8.78 -3.71 -22.92
N VAL A 159 -7.75 -4.10 -22.15
CA VAL A 159 -7.92 -5.15 -21.15
C VAL A 159 -8.88 -4.70 -20.05
N PHE A 160 -8.81 -3.44 -19.63
CA PHE A 160 -9.74 -2.88 -18.65
C PHE A 160 -11.16 -2.82 -19.16
N ASP A 161 -11.37 -2.36 -20.40
CA ASP A 161 -12.69 -2.29 -21.03
C ASP A 161 -13.36 -3.67 -21.15
N MET A 162 -12.58 -4.71 -21.46
CA MET A 162 -13.09 -6.08 -21.58
C MET A 162 -13.33 -6.77 -20.24
N GLY A 163 -12.63 -6.33 -19.18
CA GLY A 163 -12.82 -6.82 -17.82
C GLY A 163 -12.11 -8.14 -17.49
N ILE A 164 -12.52 -8.77 -16.38
CA ILE A 164 -11.89 -9.98 -15.84
C ILE A 164 -12.01 -11.13 -16.84
N GLY A 165 -10.89 -11.80 -17.11
CA GLY A 165 -10.81 -12.93 -18.04
C GLY A 165 -10.45 -12.55 -19.47
N ALA A 166 -10.45 -11.23 -19.78
CA ALA A 166 -9.83 -10.72 -20.99
C ALA A 166 -8.35 -11.14 -21.04
N TYR A 167 -7.91 -11.62 -22.21
CA TYR A 167 -6.54 -12.08 -22.42
C TYR A 167 -6.10 -13.24 -21.51
N SER A 168 -7.03 -14.09 -21.08
CA SER A 168 -6.75 -15.28 -20.26
C SER A 168 -5.81 -16.30 -20.90
N ASP A 169 -5.67 -16.23 -22.22
CA ASP A 169 -4.75 -16.99 -23.07
C ASP A 169 -3.32 -16.44 -23.08
N LYS A 170 -3.10 -15.17 -22.69
CA LYS A 170 -1.76 -14.59 -22.66
C LYS A 170 -0.89 -15.19 -21.55
N PRO A 171 0.43 -15.27 -21.75
CA PRO A 171 1.35 -15.75 -20.73
C PRO A 171 1.37 -14.82 -19.51
N ARG A 172 1.66 -15.37 -18.32
CA ARG A 172 1.86 -14.60 -17.09
C ARG A 172 3.20 -13.90 -17.09
N ILE A 173 3.28 -12.67 -16.55
CA ILE A 173 4.53 -11.92 -16.41
C ILE A 173 5.53 -12.69 -15.52
N PHE A 174 5.03 -13.35 -14.47
CA PHE A 174 5.83 -14.06 -13.47
C PHE A 174 5.57 -15.58 -13.48
N SER A 175 5.57 -16.19 -14.67
CA SER A 175 5.25 -17.62 -14.85
C SER A 175 6.16 -18.62 -14.10
N ARG A 176 7.36 -18.18 -13.71
CA ARG A 176 8.33 -18.99 -12.94
C ARG A 176 8.36 -18.65 -11.45
N GLU A 177 7.61 -17.65 -11.01
CA GLU A 177 7.55 -17.29 -9.60
C GLU A 177 6.55 -18.20 -8.88
N THR A 178 6.89 -18.57 -7.65
CA THR A 178 6.03 -19.41 -6.81
C THR A 178 5.70 -18.76 -5.48
N ARG A 179 6.37 -17.65 -5.11
CA ARG A 179 6.25 -17.00 -3.78
C ARG A 179 5.31 -15.80 -3.74
N PHE A 180 5.21 -15.03 -4.82
CA PHE A 180 4.38 -13.81 -4.93
C PHE A 180 4.34 -12.93 -3.66
N PRO A 181 5.47 -12.34 -3.26
CA PRO A 181 5.55 -11.64 -1.99
C PRO A 181 4.79 -10.32 -1.99
N VAL A 182 4.11 -10.03 -0.88
CA VAL A 182 3.34 -8.81 -0.67
C VAL A 182 3.72 -8.20 0.67
N LEU A 183 4.00 -6.90 0.67
CA LEU A 183 4.26 -6.09 1.84
C LEU A 183 3.13 -5.08 2.00
N GLN A 184 2.31 -5.25 3.03
CA GLN A 184 1.15 -4.39 3.30
C GLN A 184 1.40 -3.56 4.55
N ILE A 185 1.17 -2.26 4.42
CA ILE A 185 1.05 -1.34 5.55
C ILE A 185 -0.45 -1.14 5.78
N SER A 186 -0.95 -1.65 6.90
CA SER A 186 -2.37 -1.58 7.26
C SER A 186 -2.59 -0.49 8.30
N PHE A 187 -3.34 0.53 7.91
CA PHE A 187 -3.85 1.59 8.78
C PHE A 187 -5.19 1.17 9.38
N LEU A 188 -5.28 1.32 10.70
CA LEU A 188 -6.30 0.74 11.57
C LEU A 188 -6.74 1.78 12.59
N GLY A 189 -8.02 1.75 12.98
CA GLY A 189 -8.57 2.72 13.90
C GLY A 189 -7.92 2.68 15.30
N PRO A 190 -7.88 3.83 16.01
CA PRO A 190 -8.21 5.17 15.51
C PRO A 190 -7.13 5.83 14.64
N GLN A 191 -5.86 5.75 15.03
CA GLN A 191 -4.68 6.16 14.24
C GLN A 191 -3.53 5.20 14.54
N HIS A 192 -3.65 3.96 14.10
CA HIS A 192 -2.62 2.93 14.25
C HIS A 192 -2.23 2.37 12.90
N ALA A 193 -1.04 1.78 12.84
CA ALA A 193 -0.68 0.97 11.69
C ALA A 193 0.21 -0.21 12.06
N ARG A 194 0.24 -1.22 11.19
CA ARG A 194 1.17 -2.33 11.28
C ARG A 194 1.60 -2.78 9.89
N VAL A 195 2.64 -3.59 9.88
CA VAL A 195 3.25 -4.13 8.68
C VAL A 195 2.93 -5.62 8.61
N LEU A 196 2.36 -6.04 7.50
CA LEU A 196 2.11 -7.43 7.16
C LEU A 196 2.97 -7.81 5.96
N TYR A 197 3.66 -8.93 6.03
CA TYR A 197 4.36 -9.53 4.91
C TYR A 197 3.75 -10.90 4.63
N ALA A 198 3.29 -11.12 3.40
CA ALA A 198 2.74 -12.39 2.97
C ALA A 198 3.55 -12.95 1.78
N CYS A 199 3.72 -14.27 1.75
CA CYS A 199 4.21 -14.97 0.57
C CYS A 199 3.78 -16.43 0.61
N MET A 200 3.81 -17.10 -0.53
CA MET A 200 3.73 -18.55 -0.61
C MET A 200 5.07 -19.17 -0.19
N ASP A 201 5.01 -20.17 0.66
CA ASP A 201 6.12 -21.06 1.02
C ASP A 201 5.61 -22.51 1.11
N ARG A 202 6.19 -23.38 0.28
CA ARG A 202 5.84 -24.82 0.22
C ARG A 202 4.33 -25.10 0.19
N GLY A 203 3.60 -24.36 -0.64
CA GLY A 203 2.14 -24.53 -0.81
C GLY A 203 1.27 -23.86 0.26
N HIS A 204 1.86 -23.17 1.23
CA HIS A 204 1.14 -22.46 2.29
C HIS A 204 1.35 -20.95 2.15
N ILE A 205 0.34 -20.16 2.51
CA ILE A 205 0.51 -18.73 2.69
C ILE A 205 1.13 -18.51 4.07
N VAL A 206 2.33 -17.93 4.09
CA VAL A 206 3.01 -17.49 5.32
C VAL A 206 2.79 -16.00 5.47
N ILE A 207 2.13 -15.61 6.56
CA ILE A 207 1.91 -14.20 6.92
C ILE A 207 2.75 -13.89 8.16
N ARG A 208 3.55 -12.83 8.07
CA ARG A 208 4.31 -12.26 9.19
C ARG A 208 3.72 -10.90 9.52
N GLN A 209 3.52 -10.66 10.80
CA GLN A 209 2.90 -9.45 11.32
C GLN A 209 3.87 -8.75 12.27
N SER A 210 4.00 -7.44 12.15
CA SER A 210 4.64 -6.61 13.17
C SER A 210 3.68 -6.32 14.33
N LYS A 211 4.22 -5.81 15.43
CA LYS A 211 3.38 -5.13 16.44
C LYS A 211 2.57 -3.98 15.81
N LEU A 212 1.54 -3.55 16.52
CA LEU A 212 0.77 -2.36 16.22
C LEU A 212 1.55 -1.11 16.67
N TYR A 213 1.66 -0.13 15.77
CA TYR A 213 2.31 1.14 16.02
C TYR A 213 1.26 2.25 16.13
N SER A 214 1.44 3.16 17.08
CA SER A 214 0.58 4.34 17.22
C SER A 214 1.05 5.47 16.32
N PHE A 215 0.08 6.13 15.69
CA PHE A 215 0.18 7.40 14.98
C PHE A 215 -0.74 8.44 15.62
N GLU A 216 -1.34 8.15 16.78
CA GLU A 216 -2.24 9.07 17.49
C GLU A 216 -1.53 10.36 17.90
N ARG A 217 -0.22 10.27 18.11
CA ARG A 217 0.63 11.38 18.50
C ARG A 217 1.85 11.48 17.61
N ASP A 218 2.21 12.71 17.35
CA ASP A 218 3.24 13.02 16.36
C ASP A 218 4.66 12.65 16.80
N ASP A 219 4.94 12.77 18.10
CA ASP A 219 6.21 12.46 18.72
C ASP A 219 6.42 10.95 18.96
N GLU A 220 5.34 10.16 18.89
CA GLU A 220 5.35 8.71 19.06
C GLU A 220 5.32 7.96 17.72
N ALA A 221 4.91 8.64 16.64
CA ALA A 221 4.72 8.05 15.33
C ALA A 221 6.03 7.58 14.68
N PRO A 222 6.15 6.30 14.28
CA PRO A 222 7.38 5.74 13.72
C PRO A 222 7.55 6.07 12.22
N LEU A 223 7.45 7.34 11.84
CA LEU A 223 7.47 7.79 10.45
C LEU A 223 8.67 7.27 9.65
N ASP A 224 9.87 7.41 10.19
CA ASP A 224 11.10 6.97 9.55
C ASP A 224 11.08 5.48 9.19
N LEU A 225 10.49 4.65 10.06
CA LEU A 225 10.35 3.22 9.81
C LEU A 225 9.43 2.96 8.63
N PHE A 226 8.23 3.56 8.63
CA PHE A 226 7.22 3.31 7.60
C PHE A 226 7.65 3.87 6.24
N ILE A 227 8.29 5.04 6.20
CA ILE A 227 8.86 5.60 4.96
C ILE A 227 9.94 4.67 4.40
N ARG A 228 10.85 4.13 5.25
CA ARG A 228 11.88 3.17 4.80
C ARG A 228 11.28 1.88 4.26
N ILE A 229 10.20 1.39 4.88
CA ILE A 229 9.48 0.20 4.43
C ILE A 229 8.84 0.45 3.05
N LEU A 230 8.15 1.58 2.87
CA LEU A 230 7.57 1.96 1.58
C LEU A 230 8.61 2.18 0.49
N ALA A 231 9.76 2.75 0.86
CA ALA A 231 10.86 3.00 -0.04
C ALA A 231 11.78 1.77 -0.24
N SER A 232 11.44 0.63 0.33
CA SER A 232 12.25 -0.59 0.25
C SER A 232 12.11 -1.29 -1.10
N LYS A 233 13.18 -1.98 -1.50
CA LYS A 233 13.19 -2.83 -2.69
C LYS A 233 13.42 -4.29 -2.30
N PRO A 234 12.92 -5.23 -3.10
CA PRO A 234 13.29 -6.63 -2.98
C PRO A 234 14.81 -6.79 -3.07
N LEU A 235 15.37 -7.65 -2.24
CA LEU A 235 16.75 -8.10 -2.42
C LEU A 235 16.80 -9.04 -3.63
N PRO A 236 17.89 -9.03 -4.42
CA PRO A 236 18.12 -10.05 -5.44
C PRO A 236 18.03 -11.44 -4.81
N LYS A 237 17.54 -12.44 -5.56
CA LYS A 237 17.64 -13.84 -5.12
C LYS A 237 19.13 -14.13 -4.88
N GLN A 238 19.48 -14.45 -3.64
CA GLN A 238 20.79 -15.04 -3.36
C GLN A 238 20.80 -16.41 -4.05
N LEU A 239 21.63 -16.52 -5.09
CA LEU A 239 21.87 -17.75 -5.84
C LEU A 239 22.66 -18.75 -4.99
#